data_AF-A0A9E0SGC0-F1
#
_entry.id   AF-A0A9E0SGC0-F1
#
_cell.length_a   1.000
_cell.length_b   1.000
_cell.length_c   1.000
_cell.angle_alpha   90.00
_cell.angle_beta   90.00
_cell.angle_gamma   90.00
#
_symmetry.space_group_name_H-M   'P 1'
#
loop_
_entity.id
_entity.type
_entity.pdbx_description
1 polymer ?
#
loop_
_entity_poly.entity_id
_entity_poly.type
_entity_poly.pdbx_seq_one_letter_code
_entity_poly.pdbx_strand_id
1 'polypeptide(L)'
;MKNPYLPPATPITVVPGDDDTPGTGLLAAGLICALLTAIVPMFVVPAFTKVFDSFGSDLPFLTITVLRYYLAFWLLPVLVLIVRLFWPVRRNRAKVSCLTGVIGMLLALLVSAIALYLPIFKMGSVV
;
A
#
# COMPACT_ATOMS: atom_id res chain seq x y z
N MET A 1 -63.44 -17.33 -25.22
CA MET A 1 -62.40 -18.37 -25.38
C MET A 1 -61.17 -17.93 -24.60
N LYS A 2 -60.80 -18.62 -23.51
CA LYS A 2 -59.59 -18.30 -22.72
C LYS A 2 -58.38 -18.75 -23.55
N ASN A 3 -57.42 -17.83 -23.76
CA ASN A 3 -56.21 -18.11 -24.52
C ASN A 3 -55.39 -19.22 -23.80
N PRO A 4 -55.16 -20.39 -24.42
CA PRO A 4 -54.48 -21.51 -23.77
C PRO A 4 -52.99 -21.26 -23.52
N TYR A 5 -52.41 -20.24 -24.16
CA TYR A 5 -50.99 -19.91 -24.10
C TYR A 5 -50.74 -18.67 -23.23
N LEU A 6 -51.13 -18.74 -21.97
CA LEU A 6 -50.61 -17.81 -20.96
C LEU A 6 -49.27 -18.36 -20.47
N PRO A 7 -48.14 -17.64 -20.68
CA PRO A 7 -46.88 -18.05 -20.07
C PRO A 7 -47.05 -18.04 -18.54
N PRO A 8 -46.46 -19.02 -17.83
CA PRO A 8 -46.50 -19.04 -16.38
C PRO A 8 -45.91 -17.73 -15.85
N ALA A 9 -46.67 -17.02 -15.01
CA ALA A 9 -46.20 -15.83 -14.32
C ALA A 9 -45.17 -16.25 -13.26
N THR A 10 -43.95 -16.56 -13.70
CA THR A 10 -42.81 -16.69 -12.82
C THR A 10 -42.62 -15.34 -12.14
N PRO A 11 -42.70 -15.26 -10.80
CA PRO A 11 -42.28 -14.06 -10.11
C PRO A 11 -40.86 -13.80 -10.57
N ILE A 12 -40.63 -12.65 -11.21
CA ILE A 12 -39.26 -12.18 -11.43
C ILE A 12 -38.76 -11.84 -10.04
N THR A 13 -38.18 -12.81 -9.35
CA THR A 13 -37.32 -12.54 -8.21
C THR A 13 -36.17 -11.76 -8.79
N VAL A 14 -36.25 -10.43 -8.70
CA VAL A 14 -35.11 -9.55 -8.86
C VAL A 14 -34.17 -10.00 -7.74
N VAL A 15 -33.24 -10.90 -8.07
CA VAL A 15 -32.09 -11.14 -7.21
C VAL A 15 -31.48 -9.75 -7.03
N PRO A 16 -31.44 -9.19 -5.80
CA PRO A 16 -30.77 -7.91 -5.58
C PRO A 16 -29.41 -8.06 -6.23
N GLY A 17 -29.10 -7.16 -7.17
CA GLY A 17 -27.81 -7.16 -7.84
C GLY A 17 -26.76 -7.29 -6.75
N ASP A 18 -26.04 -8.39 -6.79
CA ASP A 18 -24.86 -8.60 -5.99
C ASP A 18 -23.84 -7.58 -6.51
N ASP A 19 -23.99 -6.32 -6.08
CA ASP A 19 -23.07 -5.20 -6.29
C ASP A 19 -21.77 -5.43 -5.49
N ASP A 20 -21.54 -6.66 -5.06
CA ASP A 20 -20.27 -7.27 -4.78
C ASP A 20 -19.38 -7.15 -6.03
N THR A 21 -18.75 -5.99 -6.15
CA THR A 21 -17.42 -5.87 -6.71
C THR A 21 -16.39 -6.00 -5.58
N PRO A 22 -16.22 -7.19 -4.95
CA PRO A 22 -15.24 -7.37 -3.88
C PRO A 22 -13.83 -7.03 -4.38
N GLY A 23 -13.60 -7.13 -5.69
CA GLY A 23 -12.35 -6.72 -6.32
C GLY A 23 -12.05 -5.22 -6.21
N THR A 24 -13.04 -4.33 -6.26
CA THR A 24 -12.83 -2.88 -6.26
C THR A 24 -12.45 -2.38 -4.86
N GLY A 25 -13.12 -2.88 -3.82
CA GLY A 25 -12.84 -2.53 -2.43
C GLY A 25 -11.43 -2.93 -1.99
N LEU A 26 -10.99 -4.15 -2.30
CA LEU A 26 -9.64 -4.62 -2.01
C LEU A 26 -8.56 -3.82 -2.75
N LEU A 27 -8.85 -3.37 -3.97
CA LEU A 27 -7.93 -2.53 -4.75
C LEU A 27 -7.83 -1.12 -4.17
N ALA A 28 -8.96 -0.53 -3.78
CA ALA A 28 -8.97 0.76 -3.10
C ALA A 28 -8.17 0.69 -1.79
N ALA A 29 -8.40 -0.35 -0.97
CA ALA A 29 -7.67 -0.55 0.28
C ALA A 29 -6.14 -0.66 0.06
N GLY A 30 -5.69 -1.48 -0.89
CA GLY A 30 -4.26 -1.62 -1.20
C GLY A 30 -3.63 -0.33 -1.74
N LEU A 31 -4.36 0.41 -2.58
CA LEU A 31 -3.90 1.69 -3.12
C LEU A 31 -3.80 2.75 -2.01
N ILE A 32 -4.81 2.83 -1.13
CA ILE A 32 -4.81 3.75 0.02
C ILE A 32 -3.61 3.44 0.92
N CYS A 33 -3.36 2.17 1.25
CA CYS A 33 -2.19 1.78 2.05
C CYS A 33 -0.87 2.20 1.39
N ALA A 34 -0.73 1.99 0.08
CA ALA A 34 0.48 2.37 -0.66
C ALA A 34 0.66 3.90 -0.74
N LEU A 35 -0.43 4.66 -0.91
CA LEU A 35 -0.39 6.12 -0.91
C LEU A 35 -0.03 6.68 0.47
N LEU A 36 -0.64 6.18 1.55
CA LEU A 36 -0.28 6.57 2.91
C LEU A 36 1.20 6.31 3.18
N THR A 37 1.70 5.14 2.78
CA THR A 37 3.12 4.77 2.89
C THR A 37 4.04 5.72 2.12
N ALA A 38 3.60 6.26 0.99
CA ALA A 38 4.39 7.18 0.17
C ALA A 38 4.36 8.63 0.69
N ILE A 39 3.25 9.06 1.29
CA ILE A 39 3.07 10.44 1.80
C ILE A 39 3.78 10.63 3.13
N VAL A 40 3.72 9.64 4.03
CA VAL A 40 4.30 9.75 5.39
C VAL A 40 5.79 10.13 5.39
N PRO A 41 6.68 9.51 4.59
CA PRO A 41 8.09 9.89 4.50
C PRO A 41 8.33 11.35 4.14
N MET A 42 7.41 12.00 3.41
CA MET A 42 7.54 13.40 3.00
C MET A 42 7.55 14.36 4.19
N PHE A 43 6.88 13.98 5.28
CA PHE A 43 6.86 14.76 6.54
C PHE A 43 7.87 14.22 7.55
N VAL A 44 8.02 12.90 7.61
CA VAL A 44 8.89 12.22 8.58
C VAL A 44 10.36 12.53 8.31
N VAL A 45 10.82 12.38 7.06
CA VAL A 45 12.23 12.58 6.69
C VAL A 45 12.75 13.97 7.07
N PRO A 46 12.12 15.09 6.68
CA PRO A 46 12.62 16.42 7.04
C PRO A 46 12.52 16.73 8.54
N ALA A 47 11.64 16.06 9.28
CA ALA A 47 11.60 16.18 10.73
C ALA A 47 12.81 15.49 11.38
N PHE A 48 13.16 14.29 10.92
CA PHE A 48 14.28 13.51 11.44
C PHE A 48 15.65 14.06 11.05
N THR A 49 15.82 14.65 9.86
CA THR A 49 17.11 15.26 9.47
C THR A 49 17.55 16.33 10.46
N LYS A 50 16.63 17.19 10.92
CA LYS A 50 16.94 18.24 11.92
C LYS A 50 17.46 17.67 13.23
N VAL A 51 16.89 16.53 13.65
CA VAL A 51 17.31 15.82 14.86
C VAL A 51 18.68 15.18 14.64
N PHE A 52 18.89 14.57 13.48
CA PHE A 52 20.17 13.94 13.14
C PHE A 52 21.31 14.94 12.94
N ASP A 53 21.04 16.13 12.40
CA ASP A 53 22.03 17.22 12.28
C ASP A 53 22.59 17.63 13.65
N SER A 54 21.82 17.45 14.73
CA SER A 54 22.25 17.77 16.09
C SER A 54 23.16 16.70 16.72
N PHE A 55 23.23 15.49 16.15
CA PHE A 55 23.99 14.37 16.71
C PHE A 55 25.48 14.31 16.28
N GLY A 56 25.94 15.17 15.37
CA GLY A 56 27.31 15.10 14.85
C GLY A 56 27.44 14.09 13.72
N SER A 57 28.34 14.36 12.77
CA SER A 57 28.29 14.00 11.35
C SER A 57 28.34 12.51 10.95
N ASP A 58 28.29 11.56 11.89
CA ASP A 58 28.42 10.13 11.60
C ASP A 58 27.07 9.40 11.63
N LEU A 59 26.25 9.65 10.62
CA LEU A 59 25.04 8.86 10.39
C LEU A 59 25.38 7.51 9.73
N PRO A 60 24.74 6.40 10.14
CA PRO A 60 24.89 5.11 9.48
C PRO A 60 24.52 5.17 7.99
N PHE A 61 25.23 4.40 7.17
CA PHE A 61 24.98 4.27 5.73
C PHE A 61 23.52 3.95 5.38
N LEU A 62 22.86 3.14 6.20
CA LEU A 62 21.46 2.77 6.01
C LEU A 62 20.54 3.99 6.13
N THR A 63 20.74 4.82 7.14
CA THR A 63 19.97 6.05 7.37
C THR A 63 20.20 7.07 6.26
N ILE A 64 21.46 7.28 5.83
CA ILE A 64 21.78 8.15 4.68
C ILE A 64 21.06 7.68 3.42
N THR A 65 21.06 6.38 3.17
CA THR A 65 20.40 5.80 1.99
C THR A 65 18.90 6.03 2.04
N VAL A 66 18.25 5.83 3.19
CA VAL A 66 16.81 6.10 3.35
C VAL A 66 16.49 7.59 3.22
N LEU A 67 17.31 8.47 3.81
CA LEU A 67 17.16 9.93 3.68
C LEU A 67 17.34 10.41 2.23
N ARG A 68 18.22 9.77 1.45
CA ARG A 68 18.47 10.13 0.04
C ARG A 68 17.41 9.58 -0.90
N TYR A 69 16.94 8.36 -0.66
CA TYR A 69 16.01 7.64 -1.53
C TYR A 69 14.59 7.57 -0.97
N TYR A 70 14.18 8.47 -0.08
CA TYR A 70 12.82 8.43 0.48
C TYR A 70 11.72 8.59 -0.58
N LEU A 71 11.99 9.25 -1.71
CA LEU A 71 11.07 9.28 -2.86
C LEU A 71 10.87 7.90 -3.51
N ALA A 72 11.71 6.91 -3.24
CA ALA A 72 11.51 5.55 -3.73
C ALA A 72 10.23 4.91 -3.15
N PHE A 73 9.73 5.36 -1.99
CA PHE A 73 8.44 4.90 -1.47
C PHE A 73 7.26 5.30 -2.37
N TRP A 74 7.42 6.32 -3.21
CA TRP A 74 6.45 6.70 -4.24
C TRP A 74 6.33 5.68 -5.37
N LEU A 75 7.29 4.76 -5.50
CA LEU A 75 7.18 3.63 -6.42
C LEU A 75 6.17 2.59 -5.95
N LEU A 76 5.85 2.49 -4.65
CA LEU A 76 4.87 1.53 -4.14
C LEU A 76 3.46 1.70 -4.74
N PRO A 77 2.83 2.88 -4.74
CA PRO A 77 1.52 3.06 -5.37
C PRO A 77 1.57 2.81 -6.89
N VAL A 78 2.65 3.23 -7.55
CA VAL A 78 2.86 2.94 -8.99
C VAL A 78 2.98 1.44 -9.23
N LEU A 79 3.71 0.72 -8.38
CA LEU A 79 3.90 -0.73 -8.47
C LEU A 79 2.57 -1.48 -8.24
N VAL A 80 1.74 -1.04 -7.30
CA VAL A 80 0.38 -1.60 -7.10
C VAL A 80 -0.47 -1.44 -8.37
N LEU A 81 -0.38 -0.30 -9.06
CA LEU A 81 -1.07 -0.05 -10.33
C LEU A 81 -0.49 -0.87 -11.49
N ILE A 82 0.84 -1.00 -11.58
CA ILE A 82 1.53 -1.82 -12.59
C ILE A 82 1.15 -3.28 -12.42
N VAL A 83 1.20 -3.81 -11.19
CA VAL A 83 0.78 -5.19 -10.88
C VAL A 83 -0.67 -5.41 -11.28
N ARG A 84 -1.55 -4.43 -11.04
CA ARG A 84 -2.96 -4.51 -11.50
C ARG A 84 -3.07 -4.54 -13.03
N LEU A 85 -2.28 -3.74 -13.74
CA LEU A 85 -2.36 -3.58 -15.19
C LEU A 85 -1.80 -4.80 -15.93
N PHE A 86 -0.65 -5.32 -15.49
CA PHE A 86 0.09 -6.38 -16.15
C PHE A 86 -0.36 -7.81 -15.82
N TRP A 87 -1.22 -8.06 -14.81
CA TRP A 87 -1.58 -9.44 -14.43
C TRP A 87 -2.67 -10.07 -15.33
N PRO A 88 -2.40 -10.99 -16.26
CA PRO A 88 -3.38 -11.42 -17.27
C PRO A 88 -4.57 -12.25 -16.75
N VAL A 89 -4.47 -12.84 -15.55
CA VAL A 89 -5.48 -13.80 -15.04
C VAL A 89 -6.57 -13.11 -14.20
N ARG A 90 -7.82 -13.06 -14.71
CA ARG A 90 -8.99 -12.37 -14.11
C ARG A 90 -9.39 -12.84 -12.70
N ARG A 91 -9.01 -14.05 -12.28
CA ARG A 91 -9.58 -14.69 -11.07
C ARG A 91 -9.08 -14.12 -9.73
N ASN A 92 -7.85 -13.58 -9.67
CA ASN A 92 -7.25 -13.12 -8.41
C ASN A 92 -6.60 -11.71 -8.46
N ARG A 93 -6.86 -10.90 -9.51
CA ARG A 93 -6.22 -9.58 -9.72
C ARG A 93 -6.24 -8.68 -8.48
N ALA A 94 -7.40 -8.57 -7.82
CA ALA A 94 -7.57 -7.68 -6.67
C ALA A 94 -6.82 -8.16 -5.42
N LYS A 95 -6.76 -9.47 -5.18
CA LYS A 95 -6.05 -10.05 -4.03
C LYS A 95 -4.55 -9.84 -4.15
N VAL A 96 -3.99 -10.02 -5.35
CA VAL A 96 -2.54 -9.84 -5.59
C VAL A 96 -2.15 -8.37 -5.39
N SER A 97 -2.90 -7.43 -5.96
CA SER A 97 -2.62 -6.00 -5.78
C SER A 97 -2.75 -5.54 -4.31
N CYS A 98 -3.75 -6.03 -3.57
CA CYS A 98 -3.87 -5.75 -2.14
C CYS A 98 -2.68 -6.33 -1.36
N LEU A 99 -2.31 -7.58 -1.62
CA LEU A 99 -1.17 -8.23 -0.98
C LEU A 99 0.14 -7.49 -1.25
N THR A 100 0.37 -7.03 -2.48
CA THR A 100 1.56 -6.22 -2.80
C THR A 100 1.59 -4.88 -2.06
N GLY A 101 0.44 -4.22 -1.92
CA GLY A 101 0.34 -2.96 -1.17
C GLY A 101 0.60 -3.17 0.32
N VAL A 102 0.01 -4.22 0.92
CA VAL A 102 0.19 -4.55 2.34
C VAL A 102 1.63 -4.99 2.62
N ILE A 103 2.21 -5.89 1.82
CA ILE A 103 3.61 -6.31 1.97
C ILE A 103 4.55 -5.11 1.81
N GLY A 104 4.30 -4.27 0.80
CA GLY A 104 5.07 -3.05 0.59
C GLY A 104 5.01 -2.09 1.77
N MET A 105 3.83 -1.89 2.35
CA MET A 105 3.64 -1.09 3.56
C MET A 105 4.39 -1.67 4.77
N LEU A 106 4.29 -2.98 5.01
CA LEU A 106 4.99 -3.63 6.12
C LEU A 106 6.51 -3.54 5.98
N LEU A 107 7.03 -3.78 4.76
CA LEU A 107 8.46 -3.64 4.48
C LEU A 107 8.93 -2.20 4.64
N ALA A 108 8.16 -1.22 4.14
CA ALA A 108 8.49 0.19 4.28
C ALA A 108 8.54 0.62 5.74
N LEU A 109 7.57 0.18 6.55
CA LEU A 109 7.52 0.46 7.98
C LEU A 109 8.72 -0.19 8.69
N LEU A 110 9.06 -1.44 8.37
CA LEU A 110 10.21 -2.13 8.94
C LEU A 110 11.53 -1.44 8.59
N VAL A 111 11.73 -1.08 7.31
CA VAL A 111 12.93 -0.35 6.85
C VAL A 111 13.02 1.01 7.52
N SER A 112 11.92 1.75 7.60
CA SER A 112 11.88 3.05 8.28
C SER A 112 12.20 2.92 9.76
N ALA A 113 11.64 1.92 10.45
CA ALA A 113 11.92 1.67 11.87
C ALA A 113 13.40 1.36 12.09
N ILE A 114 13.97 0.43 11.31
CA ILE A 114 15.40 0.08 11.40
C ILE A 114 16.26 1.31 11.13
N ALA A 115 15.99 2.05 10.05
CA ALA A 115 16.80 3.21 9.64
C ALA A 115 16.80 4.35 10.65
N LEU A 116 15.68 4.58 11.34
CA LEU A 116 15.55 5.62 12.35
C LEU A 116 16.10 5.21 13.71
N TYR A 117 16.12 3.91 14.01
CA TYR A 117 16.55 3.38 15.30
C TYR A 117 18.06 3.06 15.34
N LEU A 118 18.66 2.71 14.20
CA LEU A 118 20.10 2.44 14.06
C LEU A 118 21.02 3.59 14.54
N PRO A 119 20.76 4.86 14.17
CA PRO A 119 21.56 6.00 14.61
C PRO A 119 21.55 6.17 16.14
N ILE A 120 20.39 5.97 16.77
CA ILE A 120 20.23 6.14 18.22
C ILE A 120 21.12 5.16 18.99
N PHE A 121 21.18 3.90 18.55
CA PHE A 121 22.05 2.90 19.20
C PHE A 121 23.55 3.15 18.97
N LYS A 122 23.92 3.61 17.77
CA LYS A 122 25.31 3.98 17.48
C LYS A 122 25.79 5.12 18.39
N MET A 123 24.96 6.14 18.60
CA MET A 123 25.27 7.27 19.49
C MET A 123 25.18 6.90 20.98
N GLY A 124 24.36 5.92 21.36
CA GLY A 124 24.33 5.39 22.73
C GLY A 124 25.52 4.49 23.08
N SER A 125 26.30 4.04 22.09
CA SER A 125 27.46 3.15 22.28
C SER A 125 28.79 3.88 22.48
N VAL A 126 28.80 5.22 22.46
CA VAL A 126 30.00 6.05 22.73
C VAL A 126 30.10 6.52 24.19
N VAL A 127 29.57 5.72 25.13
CA VAL A 127 29.86 5.88 26.57
C VAL A 127 30.98 4.93 26.98
#